data_AF-A0A3B9KRC3-F1
#
_entry.id   AF-A0A3B9KRC3-F1
#
_cell.length_a   1.000
_cell.length_b   1.000
_cell.length_c   1.000
_cell.angle_alpha   90.00
_cell.angle_beta   90.00
_cell.angle_gamma   90.00
#
_symmetry.space_group_name_H-M   'P 1'
#
loop_
_entity.id
_entity.type
_entity.pdbx_description
1 polymer ?
#
loop_
_entity_poly.entity_id
_entity_poly.type
_entity_poly.pdbx_seq_one_letter_code
_entity_poly.pdbx_strand_id
1 'polypeptide(L)'
;VTYFFNGGEEKQFEEEERILVPSPKVATYDLKPEMSAPEVSDKLIEVIRSDTYDVIILNYANGDMVGHTGVLEAAVKALEYLDTRIGEVVKLFNEKGGTVFVTADHGNCEEMWDAKNGQPHTQHTMNKVPFIIVEPEIQSYTFKKDGKLADIAPTLLKWLDVPKPVEMDGECLVD
;
A
#
# COMPACT_ATOMS: atom_id res chain seq x y z
N VAL A 1 -6.93 -5.83 3.89
CA VAL A 1 -6.21 -6.67 2.89
C VAL A 1 -6.71 -8.11 2.84
N THR A 2 -7.93 -8.42 3.31
CA THR A 2 -8.48 -9.79 3.33
C THR A 2 -9.67 -9.91 2.40
N TYR A 3 -10.90 -9.70 2.88
CA TYR A 3 -12.14 -9.88 2.14
C TYR A 3 -12.14 -9.28 0.72
N PHE A 4 -11.89 -7.97 0.59
CA PHE A 4 -11.88 -7.30 -0.72
C PHE A 4 -10.71 -7.72 -1.61
N PHE A 5 -9.53 -7.95 -1.02
CA PHE A 5 -8.36 -8.40 -1.78
C PHE A 5 -8.58 -9.82 -2.34
N ASN A 6 -9.27 -10.67 -1.57
CA ASN A 6 -9.66 -12.02 -1.94
C ASN A 6 -10.92 -12.07 -2.83
N GLY A 7 -11.26 -10.98 -3.53
CA GLY A 7 -12.38 -10.95 -4.48
C GLY A 7 -13.77 -10.91 -3.84
N GLY A 8 -13.87 -10.48 -2.57
CA GLY A 8 -15.13 -10.48 -1.82
C GLY A 8 -15.42 -11.82 -1.13
N GLU A 9 -14.39 -12.64 -0.88
CA GLU A 9 -14.51 -13.87 -0.11
C GLU A 9 -13.89 -13.72 1.28
N GLU A 10 -14.62 -14.11 2.34
CA GLU A 10 -14.06 -14.15 3.70
C GLU A 10 -13.05 -15.29 3.90
N LYS A 11 -13.09 -16.26 2.99
CA LYS A 11 -12.23 -17.44 2.99
C LYS A 11 -10.77 -17.04 3.14
N GLN A 12 -10.10 -17.73 4.07
CA GLN A 12 -8.65 -17.72 4.18
C GLN A 12 -8.12 -18.88 3.33
N PHE A 13 -7.24 -18.58 2.39
CA PHE A 13 -6.63 -19.58 1.52
C PHE A 13 -5.60 -20.41 2.30
N GLU A 14 -5.22 -21.56 1.74
CA GLU A 14 -4.14 -22.38 2.29
C GLU A 14 -2.85 -21.54 2.32
N GLU A 15 -2.09 -21.64 3.42
CA GLU A 15 -0.86 -20.86 3.68
C GLU A 15 -1.03 -19.34 3.76
N GLU A 16 -2.25 -18.81 3.58
CA GLU A 16 -2.55 -17.41 3.87
C GLU A 16 -2.53 -17.21 5.39
N GLU A 17 -1.66 -16.33 5.89
CA GLU A 17 -1.68 -15.88 7.27
C GLU A 17 -2.06 -14.39 7.37
N ARG A 18 -2.83 -14.05 8.41
CA ARG A 18 -3.42 -12.73 8.59
C ARG A 18 -2.97 -12.12 9.92
N ILE A 19 -2.32 -10.97 9.84
CA ILE A 19 -1.95 -10.18 11.02
C ILE A 19 -2.83 -8.94 11.08
N LEU A 20 -3.67 -8.86 12.11
CA LEU A 20 -4.46 -7.67 12.40
C LEU A 20 -3.82 -6.86 13.54
N VAL A 21 -3.51 -5.60 13.26
CA VAL A 21 -3.11 -4.63 14.28
C VAL A 21 -4.32 -3.74 14.58
N PRO A 22 -4.78 -3.68 15.84
CA PRO A 22 -5.90 -2.82 16.20
C PRO A 22 -5.60 -1.34 15.93
N SER A 23 -6.51 -0.64 15.28
CA SER A 23 -6.47 0.82 15.16
C SER A 23 -6.57 1.49 16.55
N PRO A 24 -6.02 2.70 16.72
CA PRO A 24 -6.10 3.40 18.00
C PRO A 24 -7.55 3.78 18.31
N LYS A 25 -7.92 3.74 19.59
CA LYS A 25 -9.23 4.18 20.07
C LYS A 25 -9.25 5.69 20.26
N VAL A 26 -9.33 6.44 19.17
CA VAL A 26 -9.46 7.90 19.13
C VAL A 26 -10.77 8.31 18.48
N ALA A 27 -11.27 9.52 18.76
CA ALA A 27 -12.52 10.00 18.17
C ALA A 27 -12.39 10.22 16.65
N THR A 28 -11.27 10.81 16.23
CA THR A 28 -10.88 11.02 14.83
C THR A 28 -9.37 10.84 14.72
N TYR A 29 -8.88 10.37 13.56
CA TYR A 29 -7.48 9.96 13.41
C TYR A 29 -6.49 11.12 13.30
N ASP A 30 -6.94 12.35 13.09
CA ASP A 30 -6.10 13.56 13.20
C ASP A 30 -5.50 13.74 14.62
N LEU A 31 -6.15 13.16 15.65
CA LEU A 31 -5.65 13.15 17.02
C LEU A 31 -4.45 12.20 17.21
N LYS A 32 -4.27 11.23 16.32
CA LYS A 32 -3.15 10.29 16.30
C LYS A 32 -2.80 9.93 14.84
N PRO A 33 -2.17 10.83 14.07
CA PRO A 33 -1.98 10.67 12.63
C PRO A 33 -1.11 9.46 12.23
N GLU A 34 -0.21 9.03 13.10
CA GLU A 34 0.58 7.81 12.96
C GLU A 34 -0.26 6.53 13.12
N MET A 35 -1.49 6.66 13.61
CA MET A 35 -2.45 5.58 13.83
C MET A 35 -1.81 4.38 14.56
N SER A 36 -1.80 3.22 13.90
CA SER A 36 -1.08 2.02 14.32
C SER A 36 0.01 1.62 13.31
N ALA A 37 0.44 2.56 12.46
CA ALA A 37 1.57 2.34 11.56
C ALA A 37 2.84 1.88 12.31
N PRO A 38 3.18 2.40 13.51
CA PRO A 38 4.33 1.88 14.27
C PRO A 38 4.24 0.37 14.49
N GLU A 39 3.13 -0.11 15.06
CA GLU A 39 2.92 -1.51 15.38
C GLU A 39 2.76 -2.39 14.12
N VAL A 40 2.16 -1.86 13.06
CA VAL A 40 2.09 -2.54 11.74
C VAL A 40 3.50 -2.73 11.17
N SER A 41 4.32 -1.68 11.14
CA SER A 41 5.67 -1.74 10.62
C SER A 41 6.57 -2.67 11.46
N ASP A 42 6.46 -2.64 12.79
CA ASP A 42 7.25 -3.51 13.67
C ASP A 42 6.94 -4.98 13.41
N LYS A 43 5.66 -5.34 13.33
CA LYS A 43 5.25 -6.71 12.96
C LYS A 43 5.69 -7.10 11.56
N LEU A 44 5.60 -6.17 10.60
CA LEU A 44 6.08 -6.43 9.25
C LEU A 44 7.60 -6.70 9.23
N ILE A 45 8.38 -5.94 10.00
CA ILE A 45 9.82 -6.16 10.13
C ILE A 45 10.11 -7.54 10.75
N GLU A 46 9.36 -7.97 11.76
CA GLU A 46 9.47 -9.32 12.32
C GLU A 46 9.16 -10.41 11.28
N VAL A 47 8.06 -10.23 10.53
CA VAL A 47 7.65 -11.13 9.44
C VAL A 47 8.73 -11.21 8.37
N ILE A 48 9.27 -10.09 7.90
CA ILE A 48 10.35 -10.05 6.90
C ILE A 48 11.60 -10.76 7.44
N ARG A 49 11.93 -10.58 8.71
CA ARG A 49 13.08 -11.25 9.35
C ARG A 49 12.91 -12.76 9.52
N SER A 50 11.68 -13.25 9.53
CA SER A 50 11.39 -14.67 9.70
C SER A 50 11.67 -15.52 8.47
N ASP A 51 11.83 -14.91 7.28
CA ASP A 51 12.04 -15.61 6.00
C ASP A 51 10.99 -16.71 5.72
N THR A 52 9.75 -16.49 6.19
CA THR A 52 8.69 -17.50 6.17
C THR A 52 7.72 -17.36 4.98
N TYR A 53 7.54 -16.16 4.42
CA TYR A 53 6.52 -15.89 3.39
C TYR A 53 7.14 -15.42 2.08
N ASP A 54 6.66 -15.96 0.96
CA ASP A 54 7.07 -15.54 -0.38
C ASP A 54 6.44 -14.21 -0.81
N VAL A 55 5.23 -13.92 -0.32
CA VAL A 55 4.45 -12.73 -0.65
C VAL A 55 3.89 -12.09 0.62
N ILE A 56 4.06 -10.78 0.75
CA ILE A 56 3.47 -10.00 1.84
C ILE A 56 2.61 -8.88 1.24
N ILE A 57 1.33 -8.85 1.62
CA ILE A 57 0.38 -7.80 1.23
C ILE A 57 0.11 -6.89 2.43
N LEU A 58 0.50 -5.62 2.30
CA LEU A 58 0.42 -4.63 3.36
C LEU A 58 -0.50 -3.47 2.95
N ASN A 59 -1.24 -2.93 3.92
CA ASN A 59 -1.92 -1.64 3.77
C ASN A 59 -1.53 -0.73 4.94
N TYR A 60 -1.07 0.48 4.62
CA TYR A 60 -1.00 1.59 5.57
C TYR A 60 -2.24 2.46 5.39
N ALA A 61 -3.09 2.53 6.41
CA ALA A 61 -4.36 3.21 6.33
C ALA A 61 -4.27 4.74 6.47
N ASN A 62 -3.10 5.27 6.88
CA ASN A 62 -3.00 6.62 7.42
C ASN A 62 -3.35 7.71 6.41
N GLY A 63 -2.85 7.62 5.17
CA GLY A 63 -3.09 8.63 4.14
C GLY A 63 -4.60 8.84 3.90
N ASP A 64 -5.35 7.75 3.81
CA ASP A 64 -6.79 7.80 3.60
C ASP A 64 -7.57 8.23 4.87
N MET A 65 -7.35 7.51 5.97
CA MET A 65 -8.14 7.71 7.19
C MET A 65 -7.89 9.07 7.85
N VAL A 66 -6.67 9.61 7.73
CA VAL A 66 -6.35 10.97 8.19
C VAL A 66 -6.76 12.00 7.13
N GLY A 67 -6.66 11.68 5.84
CA GLY A 67 -7.15 12.53 4.74
C GLY A 67 -8.64 12.87 4.90
N HIS A 68 -9.46 11.89 5.27
CA HIS A 68 -10.89 12.08 5.57
C HIS A 68 -11.21 13.08 6.69
N THR A 69 -10.24 13.47 7.53
CA THR A 69 -10.45 14.49 8.56
C THR A 69 -10.44 15.91 8.00
N GLY A 70 -9.82 16.13 6.82
CA GLY A 70 -9.63 17.45 6.24
C GLY A 70 -8.58 18.31 6.97
N VAL A 71 -7.87 17.75 7.95
CA VAL A 71 -6.83 18.45 8.72
C VAL A 71 -5.47 18.27 8.04
N LEU A 72 -5.06 19.26 7.23
CA LEU A 72 -3.84 19.19 6.43
C LEU A 72 -2.59 18.87 7.26
N GLU A 73 -2.41 19.53 8.41
CA GLU A 73 -1.23 19.32 9.26
C GLU A 73 -1.16 17.90 9.83
N ALA A 74 -2.32 17.26 10.06
CA ALA A 74 -2.38 15.87 10.49
C ALA A 74 -2.01 14.94 9.33
N ALA A 75 -2.54 15.18 8.13
CA ALA A 75 -2.23 14.39 6.94
C ALA A 75 -0.74 14.45 6.59
N VAL A 76 -0.11 15.63 6.69
CA VAL A 76 1.35 15.78 6.49
C VAL A 76 2.13 14.92 7.49
N LYS A 77 1.81 15.00 8.79
CA LYS A 77 2.48 14.19 9.81
C LYS A 77 2.30 12.68 9.59
N ALA A 78 1.11 12.26 9.18
CA ALA A 78 0.83 10.88 8.82
C ALA A 78 1.74 10.40 7.68
N LEU A 79 1.85 11.19 6.60
CA LEU A 79 2.67 10.85 5.45
C LEU A 79 4.17 10.89 5.75
N GLU A 80 4.67 11.87 6.51
CA GLU A 80 6.08 11.93 6.93
C GLU A 80 6.47 10.70 7.78
N TYR A 81 5.57 10.25 8.66
CA TYR A 81 5.77 9.04 9.44
C TYR A 81 5.82 7.81 8.52
N LEU A 82 4.86 7.69 7.59
CA LEU A 82 4.82 6.57 6.65
C LEU A 82 6.05 6.53 5.74
N ASP A 83 6.49 7.67 5.20
CA ASP A 83 7.68 7.76 4.34
C ASP A 83 8.91 7.17 5.03
N THR A 84 9.13 7.57 6.29
CA THR A 84 10.24 7.04 7.12
C THR A 84 10.14 5.52 7.27
N ARG A 85 8.96 4.99 7.64
CA ARG A 85 8.78 3.55 7.89
C ARG A 85 8.80 2.71 6.62
N ILE A 86 8.27 3.22 5.51
CA ILE A 86 8.36 2.59 4.20
C ILE A 86 9.83 2.48 3.80
N GLY A 87 10.64 3.54 4.00
CA GLY A 87 12.07 3.50 3.73
C GLY A 87 12.81 2.41 4.51
N GLU A 88 12.51 2.22 5.79
CA GLU A 88 13.09 1.17 6.62
C GLU A 88 12.68 -0.24 6.15
N VAL A 89 11.41 -0.44 5.84
CA VAL A 89 10.87 -1.72 5.34
C VAL A 89 11.48 -2.07 3.98
N VAL A 90 11.51 -1.12 3.05
CA VAL A 90 12.09 -1.28 1.72
C VAL A 90 13.56 -1.66 1.82
N LYS A 91 14.33 -0.96 2.67
CA LYS A 91 15.74 -1.27 2.89
C LYS A 91 15.91 -2.71 3.39
N LEU A 92 15.15 -3.11 4.41
CA LEU A 92 15.23 -4.46 4.98
C LEU A 92 14.86 -5.55 3.98
N PHE A 93 13.79 -5.33 3.19
CA PHE A 93 13.34 -6.30 2.19
C PHE A 93 14.37 -6.48 1.08
N ASN A 94 14.97 -5.37 0.63
CA ASN A 94 16.03 -5.40 -0.38
C ASN A 94 17.34 -6.02 0.14
N GLU A 95 17.70 -5.83 1.41
CA GLU A 95 18.86 -6.50 2.04
C GLU A 95 18.71 -8.03 2.03
N LYS A 96 17.47 -8.53 1.96
CA LYS A 96 17.14 -9.96 1.82
C LYS A 96 17.00 -10.42 0.37
N GLY A 97 17.23 -9.55 -0.60
CA GLY A 97 17.12 -9.86 -2.03
C GLY A 97 15.69 -9.81 -2.59
N GLY A 98 14.71 -9.34 -1.81
CA GLY A 98 13.32 -9.24 -2.24
C GLY A 98 13.03 -7.94 -3.00
N THR A 99 11.92 -7.91 -3.73
CA THR A 99 11.40 -6.73 -4.45
C THR A 99 10.18 -6.16 -3.73
N VAL A 100 10.14 -4.83 -3.53
CA VAL A 100 8.99 -4.13 -2.97
C VAL A 100 8.25 -3.35 -4.05
N PHE A 101 6.93 -3.54 -4.12
CA PHE A 101 6.03 -2.74 -4.93
C PHE A 101 5.28 -1.74 -4.05
N VAL A 102 5.41 -0.44 -4.36
CA VAL A 102 4.70 0.63 -3.65
C VAL A 102 3.63 1.21 -4.57
N THR A 103 2.38 1.18 -4.11
CA THR A 103 1.23 1.71 -4.84
C THR A 103 0.13 2.15 -3.87
N ALA A 104 -0.97 2.67 -4.41
CA ALA A 104 -2.18 3.00 -3.65
C ALA A 104 -3.41 2.48 -4.40
N ASP A 105 -4.51 2.30 -3.68
CA ASP A 105 -5.82 1.91 -4.23
C ASP A 105 -6.60 3.10 -4.78
N HIS A 106 -6.38 4.31 -4.24
CA HIS A 106 -6.89 5.58 -4.76
C HIS A 106 -6.12 6.78 -4.18
N GLY A 107 -6.49 7.99 -4.59
CA GLY A 107 -6.05 9.25 -3.96
C GLY A 107 -6.98 9.72 -2.85
N ASN A 108 -6.48 10.58 -1.97
CA ASN A 108 -7.20 11.28 -0.90
C ASN A 108 -6.35 12.47 -0.41
N CYS A 109 -5.29 12.18 0.36
CA CYS A 109 -4.53 13.19 1.11
C CYS A 109 -3.64 14.13 0.28
N GLU A 110 -3.54 13.93 -1.03
CA GLU A 110 -2.89 14.88 -1.93
C GLU A 110 -3.78 16.10 -2.24
N GLU A 111 -5.09 16.03 -1.96
CA GLU A 111 -6.03 17.15 -2.05
C GLU A 111 -6.80 17.30 -0.72
N MET A 112 -6.34 18.24 0.11
CA MET A 112 -6.91 18.48 1.46
C MET A 112 -7.81 19.72 1.53
N TRP A 113 -7.97 20.47 0.44
CA TRP A 113 -8.77 21.69 0.40
C TRP A 113 -9.57 21.80 -0.89
N ASP A 114 -10.89 21.92 -0.77
CA ASP A 114 -11.79 22.16 -1.89
C ASP A 114 -11.87 23.66 -2.17
N ALA A 115 -11.07 24.13 -3.12
CA ALA A 115 -11.05 25.55 -3.50
C ALA A 115 -12.38 26.03 -4.11
N LYS A 116 -13.20 25.15 -4.67
CA LYS A 116 -14.48 25.51 -5.30
C LYS A 116 -15.53 25.85 -4.27
N ASN A 117 -15.59 25.10 -3.17
CA ASN A 117 -16.57 25.29 -2.10
C ASN A 117 -15.99 26.01 -0.87
N GLY A 118 -14.66 26.21 -0.80
CA GLY A 118 -14.00 26.93 0.28
C GLY A 118 -14.03 26.16 1.61
N GLN A 119 -13.87 24.85 1.57
CA GLN A 119 -13.96 23.95 2.72
C GLN A 119 -12.85 22.90 2.72
N PRO A 120 -12.57 22.26 3.87
CA PRO A 120 -11.70 21.08 3.89
C PRO A 120 -12.21 19.99 2.94
N HIS A 121 -11.29 19.42 2.16
CA HIS A 121 -11.62 18.29 1.29
C HIS A 121 -11.47 17.00 2.10
N THR A 122 -12.54 16.23 2.20
CA THR A 122 -12.60 15.00 3.02
C THR A 122 -12.96 13.76 2.20
N GLN A 123 -12.90 13.85 0.87
CA GLN A 123 -13.29 12.78 -0.03
C GLN A 123 -12.07 12.21 -0.75
N HIS A 124 -12.23 11.05 -1.39
CA HIS A 124 -11.22 10.54 -2.31
C HIS A 124 -11.11 11.43 -3.54
N THR A 125 -10.00 11.31 -4.26
CA THR A 125 -9.79 11.98 -5.55
C THR A 125 -9.83 10.99 -6.71
N MET A 126 -9.82 11.53 -7.93
CA MET A 126 -9.65 10.78 -9.17
C MET A 126 -8.20 10.85 -9.69
N ASN A 127 -7.25 11.28 -8.87
CA ASN A 127 -5.86 11.37 -9.27
C ASN A 127 -5.28 9.97 -9.49
N LYS A 128 -4.28 9.87 -10.38
CA LYS A 128 -3.56 8.60 -10.60
C LYS A 128 -2.73 8.26 -9.36
N VAL A 129 -2.65 6.97 -9.05
CA VAL A 129 -1.83 6.43 -7.96
C VAL A 129 -0.40 6.13 -8.45
N PRO A 130 0.62 6.18 -7.56
CA PRO A 130 1.96 5.73 -7.92
C PRO A 130 1.98 4.22 -8.13
N PHE A 131 2.93 3.75 -8.95
CA PHE A 131 3.34 2.35 -8.98
C PHE A 131 4.86 2.34 -9.10
N ILE A 132 5.53 1.93 -8.02
CA ILE A 132 6.98 2.00 -7.88
C ILE A 132 7.48 0.59 -7.62
N ILE A 133 8.53 0.19 -8.33
CA ILE A 133 9.25 -1.07 -8.11
C ILE A 133 10.58 -0.70 -7.46
N VAL A 134 10.84 -1.27 -6.29
CA VAL A 134 12.08 -1.04 -5.54
C VAL A 134 12.79 -2.36 -5.34
N GLU A 135 14.00 -2.47 -5.88
CA GLU A 135 14.77 -3.71 -5.96
C GLU A 135 16.18 -3.53 -5.39
N PRO A 136 16.84 -4.62 -4.97
CA PRO A 136 18.23 -4.57 -4.51
C PRO A 136 19.17 -4.11 -5.63
N GLU A 137 18.96 -4.60 -6.85
CA GLU A 137 19.67 -4.19 -8.06
C GLU A 137 18.68 -3.53 -9.02
N ILE A 138 18.88 -2.24 -9.29
CA ILE A 138 17.97 -1.46 -10.13
C ILE A 138 18.03 -2.00 -11.55
N GLN A 139 16.93 -2.59 -12.01
CA GLN A 139 16.73 -2.92 -13.40
C GLN A 139 16.07 -1.75 -14.15
N SER A 140 16.34 -1.66 -15.45
CA SER A 140 15.67 -0.70 -16.32
C SER A 140 14.39 -1.33 -16.87
N TYR A 141 13.24 -0.90 -16.37
CA TYR A 141 11.94 -1.30 -16.89
C TYR A 141 11.38 -0.26 -17.86
N THR A 142 10.76 -0.75 -18.93
CA THR A 142 9.85 0.07 -19.73
C THR A 142 8.44 -0.13 -19.17
N PHE A 143 7.89 0.92 -18.56
CA PHE A 143 6.51 0.89 -18.09
C PHE A 143 5.56 1.12 -19.26
N LYS A 144 4.51 0.31 -19.30
CA LYS A 144 3.39 0.52 -20.21
C LYS A 144 2.66 1.81 -19.83
N LYS A 145 2.13 2.48 -20.86
CA LYS A 145 1.29 3.66 -20.67
C LYS A 145 -0.09 3.25 -20.16
N ASP A 146 -0.69 4.14 -19.37
CA ASP A 146 -2.09 4.04 -18.93
C ASP A 146 -2.44 2.74 -18.18
N GLY A 147 -1.52 2.26 -17.34
CA GLY A 147 -1.78 1.16 -16.41
C GLY A 147 -2.94 1.44 -15.45
N LYS A 148 -3.61 0.37 -15.03
CA LYS A 148 -4.75 0.37 -14.10
C LYS A 148 -4.49 -0.59 -12.93
N LEU A 149 -5.30 -0.52 -11.87
CA LEU A 149 -5.14 -1.39 -10.69
C LEU A 149 -5.18 -2.89 -11.03
N ALA A 150 -5.99 -3.28 -12.01
CA ALA A 150 -6.10 -4.68 -12.47
C ALA A 150 -4.78 -5.24 -13.04
N ASP A 151 -3.83 -4.37 -13.39
CA ASP A 151 -2.54 -4.75 -13.95
C ASP A 151 -1.49 -5.08 -12.86
N ILE A 152 -1.77 -4.73 -11.59
CA ILE A 152 -0.84 -4.96 -10.47
C ILE A 152 -0.64 -6.46 -10.23
N ALA A 153 -1.71 -7.24 -10.08
CA ALA A 153 -1.61 -8.67 -9.81
C ALA A 153 -0.86 -9.44 -10.94
N PRO A 154 -1.19 -9.26 -12.24
CA PRO A 154 -0.38 -9.79 -13.34
C PRO A 154 1.10 -9.39 -13.29
N THR A 155 1.41 -8.18 -12.81
CA THR A 155 2.78 -7.73 -12.63
C THR A 155 3.47 -8.50 -11.51
N LEU A 156 2.82 -8.68 -10.34
CA LEU A 156 3.38 -9.46 -9.24
C LEU A 156 3.66 -10.92 -9.63
N LEU A 157 2.76 -11.54 -10.41
CA LEU A 157 2.94 -12.92 -10.89
C LEU A 157 4.22 -13.08 -11.74
N LYS A 158 4.63 -12.06 -12.51
CA LYS A 158 5.91 -12.06 -13.24
C LYS A 158 7.12 -12.19 -12.31
N TRP A 159 7.09 -11.56 -11.13
CA TRP A 159 8.18 -11.65 -10.15
C TRP A 159 8.18 -12.96 -9.37
N LEU A 160 7.01 -13.56 -9.19
CA LEU A 160 6.86 -14.85 -8.52
C LEU A 160 7.12 -16.04 -9.45
N ASP A 161 7.40 -15.79 -10.73
CA ASP A 161 7.50 -16.83 -11.78
C ASP A 161 6.24 -17.73 -11.82
N VAL A 162 5.06 -17.13 -11.59
CA VAL A 162 3.77 -17.81 -11.62
C VAL A 162 3.05 -17.47 -12.92
N PRO A 163 2.55 -18.47 -13.68
CA PRO A 163 1.76 -18.20 -14.88
C PRO A 163 0.50 -17.38 -14.58
N LYS A 164 0.26 -16.32 -15.38
CA LYS A 164 -0.98 -15.54 -15.29
C LYS A 164 -2.19 -16.45 -15.62
N PRO A 165 -3.18 -16.57 -14.72
CA PRO A 165 -4.40 -17.32 -14.99
C PRO A 165 -5.25 -16.61 -16.06
N VAL A 166 -6.09 -17.36 -16.77
CA VAL A 166 -6.88 -16.84 -17.90
C VAL A 166 -7.98 -15.86 -17.47
N GLU A 167 -8.40 -15.96 -16.21
CA GLU A 167 -9.40 -15.09 -15.59
C GLU A 167 -8.87 -13.69 -15.30
N MET A 168 -7.55 -13.50 -15.21
CA MET A 168 -6.93 -12.17 -15.05
C MET A 168 -6.77 -11.48 -16.40
N ASP A 169 -7.66 -10.52 -16.67
CA ASP A 169 -7.69 -9.71 -17.89
C ASP A 169 -6.74 -8.51 -17.89
N GLY A 170 -6.15 -8.18 -16.74
CA GLY A 170 -5.07 -7.21 -16.60
C GLY A 170 -3.78 -7.70 -17.26
N GLU A 171 -2.87 -6.77 -17.55
CA GLU A 171 -1.59 -7.06 -18.19
C GLU A 171 -0.42 -6.62 -17.32
N CYS A 172 0.72 -7.31 -17.39
CA CYS A 172 1.91 -6.88 -16.66
C CYS A 172 2.30 -5.45 -17.07
N LEU A 173 2.56 -4.58 -16.09
CA LEU A 173 2.85 -3.15 -16.26
C LEU A 173 4.23 -2.87 -16.86
N VAL A 174 5.12 -3.85 -16.83
CA VAL A 174 6.46 -3.76 -17.41
C VAL A 174 6.67 -4.80 -18.50
N ASP A 175 7.39 -4.41 -19.54
CA ASP A 175 7.86 -5.33 -20.58
C ASP A 175 8.93 -6.30 -20.04
#